data_AF-A0A7S3I307-F1
#
_entry.id   AF-A0A7S3I307-F1
#
_cell.length_a   1.000
_cell.length_b   1.000
_cell.length_c   1.000
_cell.angle_alpha   90.00
_cell.angle_beta   90.00
_cell.angle_gamma   90.00
#
_symmetry.space_group_name_H-M   'P 1'
#
loop_
_entity.id
_entity.type
_entity.pdbx_description
1 polymer ?
#
loop_
_entity_poly.entity_id
_entity_poly.type
_entity_poly.pdbx_seq_one_letter_code
_entity_poly.pdbx_strand_id
1 'polypeptide(L)'
;MAPFNVEYPAVRFICDRDPTQCSELGLHNIGGHYQAGTSVRTISHFRQILQAKRFQYYDHGTAEENQKAYGTEQVPEIDLQSFSDIPIGLFFGKSDLLVSPGDYLWLRDELVKANNCAFFKEYNIGHLGLVIPKDKTLFYDLLALAKSHLHSDLIKAPNGQ
;
A
#
# COMPACT_ATOMS: atom_id res chain seq x y z
N MET A 1 -18.13 32.52 9.70
CA MET A 1 -17.09 31.61 10.20
C MET A 1 -16.07 31.46 9.10
N ALA A 2 -14.82 31.90 9.32
CA ALA A 2 -13.76 31.69 8.35
C ALA A 2 -13.50 30.17 8.21
N PRO A 3 -13.19 29.65 7.02
CA PRO A 3 -12.79 28.25 6.89
C PRO A 3 -11.58 28.03 7.79
N PHE A 4 -11.63 26.97 8.57
CA PHE A 4 -10.49 26.47 9.33
C PHE A 4 -9.41 26.10 8.28
N ASN A 5 -8.46 27.01 8.02
CA ASN A 5 -7.21 26.69 7.34
C ASN A 5 -6.37 25.83 8.29
N VAL A 6 -6.80 24.59 8.51
CA VAL A 6 -5.97 23.58 9.17
C VAL A 6 -5.01 23.12 8.10
N GLU A 7 -3.84 23.74 8.06
CA GLU A 7 -2.71 23.10 7.40
C GLU A 7 -2.45 21.80 8.16
N TYR A 8 -2.25 20.70 7.42
CA TYR A 8 -1.87 19.39 7.96
C TYR A 8 -0.37 19.18 7.71
N PRO A 9 0.53 19.88 8.42
CA PRO A 9 1.96 19.87 8.13
C PRO A 9 2.54 18.46 8.26
N ALA A 10 2.09 17.67 9.24
CA ALA A 10 2.54 16.29 9.41
C ALA A 10 2.25 15.43 8.16
N VAL A 11 1.04 15.54 7.59
CA VAL A 11 0.67 14.82 6.36
C VAL A 11 1.56 15.28 5.20
N ARG A 12 1.77 16.60 5.09
CA ARG A 12 2.61 17.20 4.05
C ARG A 12 4.06 16.69 4.06
N PHE A 13 4.64 16.56 5.25
CA PHE A 13 6.05 16.19 5.41
C PHE A 13 6.30 14.70 5.42
N ILE A 14 5.31 13.90 5.84
CA ILE A 14 5.51 12.46 6.06
C ILE A 14 5.05 11.64 4.85
N CYS A 15 3.88 11.92 4.26
CA CYS A 15 3.26 10.97 3.33
C CYS A 15 2.68 11.58 2.04
N ASP A 16 2.22 12.82 2.03
CA ASP A 16 1.60 13.43 0.84
C ASP A 16 2.20 14.78 0.49
N ARG A 17 2.78 14.93 -0.70
CA ARG A 17 3.31 16.23 -1.14
C ARG A 17 2.22 17.31 -1.27
N ASP A 18 0.98 16.90 -1.55
CA ASP A 18 -0.17 17.77 -1.69
C ASP A 18 -1.39 17.25 -0.90
N PRO A 19 -1.51 17.62 0.38
CA PRO A 19 -2.66 17.22 1.21
C PRO A 19 -4.01 17.76 0.73
N THR A 20 -4.05 18.75 -0.17
CA THR A 20 -5.32 19.31 -0.69
C THR A 20 -6.13 18.32 -1.53
N GLN A 21 -5.47 17.22 -1.92
CA GLN A 21 -6.04 16.10 -2.67
C GLN A 21 -6.73 15.07 -1.75
N CYS A 22 -6.59 15.21 -0.44
CA CYS A 22 -7.31 14.42 0.56
C CYS A 22 -8.67 15.07 0.89
N SER A 23 -9.64 14.25 1.30
CA SER A 23 -10.91 14.73 1.85
C SER A 23 -10.67 15.47 3.18
N GLU A 24 -11.23 16.67 3.34
CA GLU A 24 -11.13 17.45 4.59
C GLU A 24 -11.73 16.69 5.78
N LEU A 25 -12.90 16.07 5.59
CA LEU A 25 -13.52 15.22 6.61
C LEU A 25 -12.64 13.99 6.92
N GLY A 26 -12.02 13.40 5.88
CA GLY A 26 -11.08 12.31 6.03
C GLY A 26 -9.87 12.71 6.88
N LEU A 27 -9.25 13.85 6.58
CA LEU A 27 -8.11 14.39 7.31
C LEU A 27 -8.46 14.70 8.78
N HIS A 28 -9.64 15.29 9.01
CA HIS A 28 -10.14 15.53 10.37
C HIS A 28 -10.29 14.23 11.16
N ASN A 29 -10.97 13.24 10.59
CA ASN A 29 -11.21 11.96 11.25
C ASN A 29 -9.90 11.19 11.50
N ILE A 30 -9.01 11.13 10.50
CA ILE A 30 -7.71 10.46 10.65
C ILE A 30 -6.87 11.16 11.72
N GLY A 31 -6.89 12.48 11.82
CA GLY A 31 -6.14 13.21 12.84
C GLY A 31 -6.47 12.81 14.28
N GLY A 32 -7.69 12.33 14.55
CA GLY A 32 -8.12 11.84 15.87
C GLY A 32 -7.89 10.33 16.11
N HIS A 33 -7.57 9.57 15.06
CA HIS A 33 -7.48 8.10 15.11
C HIS A 33 -6.13 7.53 14.65
N TYR A 34 -5.28 8.36 14.07
CA TYR A 34 -3.94 8.03 13.62
C TYR A 34 -2.94 8.43 14.70
N GLN A 35 -2.10 7.56 15.26
CA GLN A 35 -1.63 6.24 14.84
C GLN A 35 -2.25 5.13 15.70
N ALA A 36 -2.67 4.02 15.09
CA ALA A 36 -3.15 2.83 15.83
C ALA A 36 -2.02 2.06 16.56
N GLY A 37 -0.78 2.58 16.50
CA GLY A 37 0.42 1.96 17.06
C GLY A 37 1.09 0.96 16.10
N THR A 38 2.39 0.74 16.31
CA THR A 38 3.17 -0.34 15.67
C THR A 38 4.31 -0.76 16.60
N SER A 39 4.97 -1.88 16.31
CA SER A 39 6.10 -2.36 17.10
C SER A 39 7.42 -1.69 16.68
N VAL A 40 8.36 -1.54 17.61
CA VAL A 40 9.74 -1.11 17.31
C VAL A 40 10.40 -2.06 16.30
N ARG A 41 10.05 -3.36 16.35
CA ARG A 41 10.54 -4.36 15.40
C ARG A 41 10.10 -4.06 13.96
N THR A 42 8.87 -3.63 13.76
CA THR A 42 8.35 -3.24 12.44
C THR A 42 9.11 -2.03 11.88
N ILE A 43 9.35 -1.01 12.71
CA ILE A 43 10.13 0.18 12.31
C ILE A 43 11.57 -0.21 11.97
N SER A 44 12.18 -1.08 12.79
CA SER A 44 13.52 -1.63 12.54
C SER A 44 13.57 -2.41 11.21
N HIS A 45 12.54 -3.19 10.90
CA HIS A 45 12.47 -3.96 9.65
C HIS A 45 12.40 -3.06 8.41
N PHE A 46 11.59 -2.00 8.45
CA PHE A 46 11.56 -1.02 7.35
C PHE A 46 12.93 -0.39 7.11
N ARG A 47 13.67 -0.07 8.19
CA ARG A 47 15.05 0.39 8.07
C ARG A 47 15.95 -0.66 7.40
N GLN A 48 15.85 -1.93 7.77
CA GLN A 48 16.64 -3.02 7.16
C GLN A 48 16.37 -3.13 5.66
N ILE A 49 15.10 -3.07 5.25
CA ILE A 49 14.69 -3.10 3.83
C ILE A 49 15.29 -1.92 3.07
N LEU A 50 15.20 -0.70 3.62
CA LEU A 50 15.76 0.51 3.00
C LEU A 50 17.29 0.44 2.86
N GLN A 51 17.99 -0.14 3.84
CA GLN A 51 19.45 -0.29 3.81
C GLN A 51 19.90 -1.40 2.86
N ALA A 52 19.24 -2.55 2.87
CA ALA A 52 19.56 -3.68 2.02
C ALA A 52 19.13 -3.47 0.56
N LYS A 53 18.13 -2.62 0.32
CA LYS A 53 17.46 -2.44 -0.98
C LYS A 53 16.89 -3.74 -1.53
N ARG A 54 16.36 -4.58 -0.63
CA ARG A 54 15.80 -5.90 -0.94
C ARG A 54 14.50 -6.08 -0.19
N PHE A 55 13.53 -6.71 -0.85
CA PHE A 55 12.30 -7.13 -0.20
C PHE A 55 12.55 -8.46 0.51
N GLN A 56 12.90 -8.38 1.79
CA GLN A 56 13.43 -9.50 2.56
C GLN A 56 12.75 -9.68 3.93
N TYR A 57 12.94 -10.85 4.53
CA TYR A 57 12.51 -11.11 5.90
C TYR A 57 13.29 -10.24 6.93
N TYR A 58 12.88 -10.31 8.20
CA TYR A 58 13.52 -9.55 9.27
C TYR A 58 14.93 -10.07 9.54
N ASP A 59 15.93 -9.19 9.53
CA ASP A 59 17.27 -9.59 9.96
C ASP A 59 17.34 -9.64 11.49
N HIS A 60 17.60 -10.80 12.05
CA HIS A 60 17.72 -10.98 13.50
C HIS A 60 19.03 -10.39 14.07
N GLY A 61 19.99 -10.03 13.21
CA GLY A 61 21.23 -9.34 13.58
C GLY A 61 22.44 -10.25 13.68
N THR A 62 22.25 -11.58 13.77
CA THR A 62 23.34 -12.56 13.75
C THR A 62 23.03 -13.73 12.81
N ALA A 63 24.08 -14.33 12.24
CA ALA A 63 23.97 -15.50 11.37
C ALA A 63 23.32 -16.70 12.08
N GLU A 64 23.64 -16.91 13.36
CA GLU A 64 23.06 -18.00 14.18
C GLU A 64 21.55 -17.81 14.38
N GLU A 65 21.11 -16.59 14.69
CA GLU A 65 19.69 -16.32 14.88
C GLU A 65 18.90 -16.39 13.56
N ASN A 66 19.50 -15.93 12.45
CA ASN A 66 18.91 -16.09 11.12
C ASN A 66 18.84 -17.56 10.71
N GLN A 67 19.89 -18.35 10.97
CA GLN A 67 19.89 -19.80 10.73
C GLN A 67 18.80 -20.49 11.54
N LYS A 68 18.61 -20.10 12.81
CA LYS A 68 17.55 -20.62 13.67
C LYS A 68 16.15 -20.22 13.18
N ALA A 69 15.98 -19.01 12.67
CA ALA A 69 14.69 -18.48 12.21
C ALA A 69 14.30 -19.01 10.82
N TYR A 70 15.26 -19.14 9.91
CA TYR A 70 15.02 -19.34 8.48
C TYR A 70 15.67 -20.61 7.90
N GLY A 71 16.52 -21.31 8.67
CA GLY A 71 17.30 -22.43 8.16
C GLY A 71 18.49 -22.01 7.28
N THR A 72 18.79 -20.71 7.20
CA THR A 72 19.91 -20.13 6.45
C THR A 72 20.51 -18.97 7.24
N GLU A 73 21.84 -18.86 7.25
CA GLU A 73 22.57 -17.74 7.84
C GLU A 73 22.25 -16.40 7.17
N GLN A 74 21.97 -16.42 5.86
CA GLN A 74 21.56 -15.25 5.10
C GLN A 74 20.05 -15.05 5.18
N VAL A 75 19.63 -13.80 5.39
CA VAL A 75 18.22 -13.42 5.41
C VAL A 75 17.61 -13.66 4.03
N PRO A 76 16.56 -14.50 3.90
CA PRO A 76 15.95 -14.78 2.62
C PRO A 76 15.21 -13.56 2.07
N GLU A 77 15.16 -13.45 0.74
CA GLU A 77 14.28 -12.52 0.04
C GLU A 77 12.88 -13.13 -0.10
N ILE A 78 11.86 -12.28 -0.11
CA ILE A 78 10.48 -12.70 -0.34
C ILE A 78 10.28 -12.80 -1.84
N ASP A 79 10.13 -14.02 -2.33
CA ASP A 79 9.91 -14.29 -3.75
C ASP A 79 8.48 -13.96 -4.16
N LEU A 80 8.30 -12.86 -4.91
CA LEU A 80 7.00 -12.45 -5.45
C LEU A 80 6.46 -13.43 -6.51
N GLN A 81 7.30 -14.29 -7.09
CA GLN A 81 6.91 -15.32 -8.05
C GLN A 81 6.34 -16.57 -7.36
N SER A 82 6.52 -16.70 -6.04
CA SER A 82 5.93 -17.80 -5.26
C SER A 82 4.40 -17.70 -5.18
N PHE A 83 3.84 -16.51 -5.36
CA PHE A 83 2.41 -16.29 -5.54
C PHE A 83 2.10 -16.52 -7.03
N SER A 84 1.20 -17.44 -7.35
CA SER A 84 0.74 -17.67 -8.73
C SER A 84 -0.78 -17.63 -8.79
N ASP A 85 -1.31 -17.17 -9.93
CA ASP A 85 -2.73 -17.13 -10.26
C ASP A 85 -3.58 -16.25 -9.31
N ILE A 86 -2.96 -15.21 -8.74
CA ILE A 86 -3.67 -14.21 -7.92
C ILE A 86 -3.76 -12.90 -8.70
N PRO A 87 -4.96 -12.47 -9.14
CA PRO A 87 -5.12 -11.18 -9.80
C PRO A 87 -4.93 -10.03 -8.79
N ILE A 88 -3.85 -9.28 -8.93
CA ILE A 88 -3.48 -8.14 -8.10
C ILE A 88 -3.72 -6.84 -8.86
N GLY A 89 -4.48 -5.93 -8.25
CA GLY A 89 -4.68 -4.56 -8.73
C GLY A 89 -3.77 -3.58 -8.01
N LEU A 90 -3.05 -2.77 -8.78
CA LEU A 90 -2.09 -1.79 -8.29
C LEU A 90 -2.60 -0.35 -8.51
N PHE A 91 -2.65 0.43 -7.43
CA PHE A 91 -3.13 1.81 -7.40
C PHE A 91 -2.08 2.68 -6.72
N PHE A 92 -1.51 3.65 -7.45
CA PHE A 92 -0.40 4.46 -6.94
C PHE A 92 -0.64 5.96 -7.05
N GLY A 93 -0.13 6.71 -6.09
CA GLY A 93 -0.14 8.16 -6.08
C GLY A 93 1.14 8.74 -6.68
N LYS A 94 1.04 9.65 -7.65
CA LYS A 94 2.22 10.32 -8.26
C LYS A 94 2.90 11.32 -7.32
N SER A 95 2.18 11.79 -6.30
CA SER A 95 2.69 12.71 -5.27
C SER A 95 2.93 12.01 -3.92
N ASP A 96 2.97 10.67 -3.92
CA ASP A 96 3.31 9.84 -2.76
C ASP A 96 4.78 10.08 -2.33
N LEU A 97 5.00 10.30 -1.03
CA LEU A 97 6.33 10.52 -0.47
C LEU A 97 6.96 9.27 0.15
N LEU A 98 6.17 8.21 0.37
CA LEU A 98 6.61 6.95 0.97
C LEU A 98 6.92 5.88 -0.07
N VAL A 99 6.19 5.87 -1.19
CA VAL A 99 6.35 4.89 -2.26
C VAL A 99 6.82 5.61 -3.53
N SER A 100 8.06 5.36 -3.94
CA SER A 100 8.61 6.01 -5.13
C SER A 100 8.17 5.30 -6.42
N PRO A 101 8.20 6.01 -7.58
CA PRO A 101 8.00 5.37 -8.87
C PRO A 101 8.93 4.21 -9.18
N GLY A 102 10.17 4.27 -8.72
CA GLY A 102 11.10 3.14 -8.89
C GLY A 102 10.60 1.89 -8.20
N ASP A 103 10.12 2.02 -6.96
CA ASP A 103 9.68 0.89 -6.14
C ASP A 103 8.42 0.24 -6.73
N TYR A 104 7.41 1.04 -7.07
CA TYR A 104 6.15 0.47 -7.57
C TYR A 104 6.22 -0.04 -9.01
N LEU A 105 7.11 0.51 -9.85
CA LEU A 105 7.36 -0.01 -11.20
C LEU A 105 8.11 -1.33 -11.14
N TRP A 106 9.10 -1.46 -10.24
CA TRP A 106 9.75 -2.74 -9.96
C TRP A 106 8.73 -3.79 -9.49
N LEU A 107 7.85 -3.45 -8.53
CA LEU A 107 6.80 -4.35 -8.06
C LEU A 107 5.88 -4.80 -9.20
N ARG A 108 5.42 -3.85 -10.03
CA ARG A 108 4.60 -4.17 -11.21
C ARG A 108 5.31 -5.18 -12.11
N ASP A 109 6.58 -4.96 -12.41
CA ASP A 109 7.34 -5.81 -13.33
C ASP A 109 7.53 -7.23 -12.77
N GLU A 110 7.79 -7.36 -11.46
CA GLU A 110 7.82 -8.68 -10.80
C GLU A 110 6.47 -9.39 -10.84
N LEU A 111 5.37 -8.67 -10.60
CA LEU A 111 4.02 -9.24 -10.67
C LEU A 111 3.61 -9.61 -12.10
N VAL A 112 4.08 -8.88 -13.11
CA VAL A 112 3.87 -9.24 -14.53
C VAL A 112 4.58 -10.55 -14.87
N LYS A 113 5.82 -10.74 -14.40
CA LYS A 113 6.56 -12.01 -14.59
C LYS A 113 5.81 -13.20 -13.99
N ALA A 114 5.14 -12.99 -12.86
CA ALA A 114 4.32 -13.99 -12.18
C ALA A 114 2.88 -14.11 -12.72
N ASN A 115 2.52 -13.39 -13.79
CA ASN A 115 1.16 -13.32 -14.35
C ASN A 115 0.07 -12.87 -13.33
N ASN A 116 0.46 -12.06 -12.35
CA ASN A 116 -0.43 -11.61 -11.27
C ASN A 116 -0.88 -10.15 -11.43
N CYS A 117 -0.29 -9.34 -12.31
CA CYS A 117 -0.66 -7.93 -12.46
C CYS A 117 -1.94 -7.77 -13.31
N ALA A 118 -3.10 -7.70 -12.66
CA ALA A 118 -4.41 -7.58 -13.33
C ALA A 118 -4.81 -6.14 -13.66
N PHE A 119 -4.32 -5.16 -12.88
CA PHE A 119 -4.64 -3.75 -13.08
C PHE A 119 -3.49 -2.89 -12.57
N PHE A 120 -3.22 -1.79 -13.27
CA PHE A 120 -2.23 -0.79 -12.86
C PHE A 120 -2.71 0.60 -13.26
N LYS A 121 -2.82 1.50 -12.29
CA LYS A 121 -3.15 2.91 -12.57
C LYS A 121 -2.48 3.85 -11.57
N GLU A 122 -1.97 4.94 -12.11
CA GLU A 122 -1.42 6.05 -11.33
C GLU A 122 -2.45 7.19 -11.25
N TYR A 123 -2.49 7.85 -10.10
CA TYR A 123 -3.39 8.94 -9.78
C TYR A 123 -2.60 10.17 -9.37
N ASN A 124 -3.10 11.37 -9.69
CA ASN A 124 -2.50 12.62 -9.24
C ASN A 124 -2.92 12.90 -7.78
N ILE A 125 -2.55 12.01 -6.86
CA ILE A 125 -2.80 12.04 -5.42
C ILE A 125 -1.55 11.54 -4.68
N GLY A 126 -1.41 11.85 -3.39
CA GLY A 126 -0.34 11.30 -2.55
C GLY A 126 -0.74 10.03 -1.81
N HIS A 127 0.07 9.62 -0.83
CA HIS A 127 -0.10 8.39 -0.07
C HIS A 127 -1.45 8.30 0.68
N LEU A 128 -1.77 9.29 1.52
CA LEU A 128 -3.02 9.36 2.26
C LEU A 128 -4.19 9.67 1.32
N GLY A 129 -3.92 10.35 0.21
CA GLY A 129 -4.88 10.55 -0.88
C GLY A 129 -5.43 9.24 -1.44
N LEU A 130 -4.67 8.13 -1.40
CA LEU A 130 -5.17 6.81 -1.80
C LEU A 130 -6.24 6.26 -0.84
N VAL A 131 -6.16 6.62 0.45
CA VAL A 131 -7.04 6.13 1.52
C VAL A 131 -8.28 7.02 1.68
N ILE A 132 -8.08 8.34 1.66
CA ILE A 132 -9.13 9.35 1.83
C ILE A 132 -9.15 10.34 0.65
N PRO A 133 -9.39 9.85 -0.59
CA PRO A 133 -9.33 10.71 -1.75
C PRO A 133 -10.43 11.77 -1.74
N LYS A 134 -10.09 13.01 -2.13
CA LYS A 134 -11.08 14.06 -2.41
C LYS A 134 -11.88 13.73 -3.67
N ASP A 135 -11.19 13.30 -4.72
CA ASP A 135 -11.77 12.81 -5.97
C ASP A 135 -12.01 11.29 -5.90
N LYS A 136 -13.26 10.87 -6.03
CA LYS A 136 -13.66 9.47 -5.88
C LYS A 136 -13.32 8.59 -7.08
N THR A 137 -12.64 9.09 -8.11
CA THR A 137 -12.23 8.32 -9.30
C THR A 137 -11.53 7.02 -8.94
N LEU A 138 -10.54 7.05 -8.02
CA LEU A 138 -9.86 5.84 -7.54
C LEU A 138 -10.84 4.82 -6.96
N PHE A 139 -11.79 5.28 -6.16
CA PHE A 139 -12.80 4.41 -5.56
C PHE A 139 -13.72 3.78 -6.61
N TYR A 140 -14.10 4.53 -7.64
CA TYR A 140 -14.89 4.00 -8.75
C TYR A 140 -14.12 2.98 -9.59
N ASP A 141 -12.85 3.24 -9.87
CA ASP A 141 -11.97 2.29 -10.56
C ASP A 141 -11.80 0.99 -9.74
N LEU A 142 -11.60 1.11 -8.42
CA LEU A 142 -11.54 -0.03 -7.51
C LEU A 142 -12.84 -0.85 -7.54
N LEU A 143 -14.00 -0.19 -7.47
CA LEU A 143 -15.29 -0.87 -7.56
C LEU A 143 -15.52 -1.54 -8.92
N ALA A 144 -15.08 -0.91 -10.01
CA ALA A 144 -15.18 -1.48 -11.35
C ALA A 144 -14.30 -2.74 -11.49
N LEU A 145 -13.06 -2.68 -10.98
CA LEU A 145 -12.16 -3.83 -10.93
C LEU A 145 -12.72 -4.95 -10.07
N ALA A 146 -13.24 -4.64 -8.88
CA ALA A 146 -13.87 -5.65 -8.04
C ALA A 146 -15.06 -6.32 -8.76
N LYS A 147 -15.89 -5.54 -9.47
CA LYS A 147 -16.99 -6.07 -10.28
C LYS A 147 -16.55 -6.96 -11.43
N SER A 148 -15.42 -6.66 -12.10
CA SER A 148 -14.94 -7.49 -13.21
C SER A 148 -14.39 -8.84 -12.76
N HIS A 149 -14.03 -8.99 -11.48
CA HIS A 149 -13.53 -10.23 -10.88
C HIS A 149 -14.53 -10.93 -9.96
N LEU A 150 -15.72 -10.36 -9.76
CA LEU A 150 -16.82 -11.03 -9.05
C LEU A 150 -17.43 -12.09 -9.97
N HIS A 151 -17.31 -13.36 -9.59
CA HIS A 151 -18.07 -14.44 -10.21
C HIS A 151 -19.58 -14.22 -10.01
N SER A 152 -20.38 -14.48 -11.05
CA SER A 152 -21.84 -14.31 -11.07
C SER A 152 -22.61 -15.06 -9.96
N ASP A 153 -21.96 -16.02 -9.30
CA ASP A 153 -22.58 -16.87 -8.28
C ASP A 153 -22.76 -16.19 -6.91
N LEU A 154 -22.09 -15.06 -6.66
CA LEU A 154 -22.25 -14.28 -5.43
C LEU A 154 -23.37 -13.22 -5.51
N ILE A 155 -23.98 -13.04 -6.68
CA ILE A 155 -25.08 -12.08 -6.93
C ILE A 155 -26.37 -12.85 -7.27
N LYS A 156 -26.59 -14.02 -6.67
CA LYS A 156 -27.96 -14.52 -6.51
C LYS A 156 -28.51 -13.89 -5.24
N ALA A 157 -29.26 -12.80 -5.40
CA ALA A 157 -30.16 -12.32 -4.36
C ALA A 157 -30.97 -13.53 -3.86
N PRO A 158 -31.28 -13.65 -2.56
CA PRO A 158 -32.18 -14.69 -2.09
C PRO A 158 -33.48 -14.49 -2.87
N ASN A 159 -33.81 -15.46 -3.72
CA ASN A 159 -35.07 -15.50 -4.42
C ASN A 159 -36.17 -15.28 -3.40
N GLY A 160 -37.05 -14.33 -3.70
CA GLY A 160 -38.10 -13.89 -2.79
C GLY A 160 -38.87 -15.05 -2.17
N GLN A 161 -39.07 -14.92 -0.86
CA GLN A 161 -40.26 -15.37 -0.14
C GLN A 161 -40.76 -14.19 0.68
#